data_AF-A0A4Q3YZF1-F1
#
_entry.id   AF-A0A4Q3YZF1-F1
#
_cell.length_a   1.000
_cell.length_b   1.000
_cell.length_c   1.000
_cell.angle_alpha   90.00
_cell.angle_beta   90.00
_cell.angle_gamma   90.00
#
_symmetry.space_group_name_H-M   'P 1'
#
loop_
_entity.id
_entity.type
_entity.pdbx_description
1 polymer ?
#
loop_
_entity_poly.entity_id
_entity_poly.type
_entity_poly.pdbx_seq_one_letter_code
_entity_poly.pdbx_strand_id
1 'polypeptide(L)'
;MTDTNAIRPELLLGANPFLEALPPPVPFKQIPGRLAHKPLVAVDWQKLDAADREPLLEFSTEHFAATAALLEAVAGVQTLIRRALLMRNPLSRAEHQRMNRVGLLEEKGQFRRIQQLDGAGLLLTGMTGTGKSALLLRALSMVAPDQVIDWGTSKACEWYSLRQAVYLKVDFASNGSRGGLLKRILETLDETLGTDYLDDHKRTTNIDTLIVTVCKLLSRHRVALLVIDEKQQSTFEDNPWRIEFVLFYLTLMNLGISVALAGNPLAFEHLYVFSQVMRRFSAGGIHHLEPAESVTTPWWARDFVPTAREFNLVEHWDVPIDERNKLEFDSSGGLPGLYMPYHVEVQREALRRGGASASVTRRDYDQALKSRRFQHIKDIAVSINSPTLGSTGTYLDIPAAREPSKGGKASGTGKPVLPVVPSEQAVVLVKRLLARYTADQTKKTNQLTKQLEVLKSLSPDDIRALGVTQDHMKEFESMLESRRQGSPAKRGQKPASEEQPPT
;
A
#
# COMPACT_ATOMS: atom_id res chain seq x y z
N MET A 1 10.50 21.68 -34.16
CA MET A 1 11.47 22.02 -33.11
C MET A 1 12.01 20.70 -32.60
N THR A 2 13.28 20.42 -32.89
CA THR A 2 13.99 19.19 -32.56
C THR A 2 13.97 18.97 -31.05
N ASP A 3 13.34 17.88 -30.61
CA ASP A 3 13.24 17.48 -29.21
C ASP A 3 14.62 17.52 -28.57
N THR A 4 14.76 18.40 -27.59
CA THR A 4 15.87 18.47 -26.66
C THR A 4 16.25 17.05 -26.25
N ASN A 5 17.43 16.61 -26.68
CA ASN A 5 18.08 15.33 -26.39
C ASN A 5 17.68 14.83 -25.00
N ALA A 6 16.64 14.00 -24.91
CA ALA A 6 16.08 13.61 -23.63
C ALA A 6 17.13 12.73 -22.94
N ILE A 7 17.79 13.27 -21.92
CA ILE A 7 18.95 12.64 -21.30
C ILE A 7 18.51 11.28 -20.75
N ARG A 8 19.12 10.21 -21.26
CA ARG A 8 18.92 8.83 -20.79
C ARG A 8 20.15 8.38 -20.02
N PRO A 9 20.32 8.79 -18.74
CA PRO A 9 21.54 8.52 -17.98
C PRO A 9 21.79 7.03 -17.78
N GLU A 10 20.71 6.24 -17.75
CA GLU A 10 20.74 4.78 -17.63
C GLU A 10 21.43 4.06 -18.82
N LEU A 11 21.54 4.69 -19.99
CA LEU A 11 22.23 4.14 -21.16
C LEU A 11 23.73 4.48 -21.17
N LEU A 12 24.22 5.33 -20.24
CA LEU A 12 25.66 5.59 -20.09
C LEU A 12 26.44 4.34 -19.65
N LEU A 13 25.75 3.36 -19.06
CA LEU A 13 26.32 2.08 -18.65
C LEU A 13 26.40 1.07 -19.81
N GLY A 14 25.95 1.45 -21.01
CA GLY A 14 25.91 0.62 -22.21
C GLY A 14 24.50 0.47 -22.77
N ALA A 15 24.42 -0.09 -23.97
CA ALA A 15 23.15 -0.37 -24.65
C ALA A 15 22.29 -1.36 -23.84
N ASN A 16 20.99 -1.10 -23.80
CA ASN A 16 20.03 -1.98 -23.15
C ASN A 16 18.69 -1.89 -23.89
N PRO A 17 18.36 -2.87 -24.74
CA PRO A 17 17.14 -2.89 -25.53
C PRO A 17 15.90 -2.60 -24.68
N PHE A 18 15.76 -3.23 -23.51
CA PHE A 18 14.58 -3.05 -22.66
C PHE A 18 14.41 -1.61 -22.15
N LEU A 19 15.49 -0.87 -21.89
CA LEU A 19 15.42 0.53 -21.46
C LEU A 19 15.23 1.48 -22.64
N GLU A 20 15.78 1.14 -23.80
CA GLU A 20 15.65 1.92 -25.04
C GLU A 20 14.20 1.96 -25.54
N ALA A 21 13.46 0.85 -25.41
CA ALA A 21 12.04 0.80 -25.76
C ALA A 21 11.12 1.59 -24.81
N LEU A 22 11.57 1.93 -23.60
CA LEU A 22 10.80 2.81 -22.73
C LEU A 22 10.99 4.28 -23.12
N PRO A 23 10.01 5.16 -22.83
CA PRO A 23 10.23 6.60 -22.85
C PRO A 23 11.42 6.99 -21.96
N PRO A 24 12.06 8.15 -22.17
CA PRO A 24 13.07 8.67 -21.25
C PRO A 24 12.53 8.82 -19.81
N PRO A 25 13.37 8.76 -18.77
CA PRO A 25 12.95 8.99 -17.39
C PRO A 25 12.30 10.36 -17.26
N VAL A 26 11.11 10.41 -16.65
CA VAL A 26 10.43 11.68 -16.36
C VAL A 26 11.16 12.36 -15.19
N PRO A 27 11.69 13.58 -15.37
CA PRO A 27 12.32 14.33 -14.29
C PRO A 27 11.29 14.63 -13.18
N PHE A 28 11.72 14.61 -11.92
CA PHE A 28 10.84 14.78 -10.76
C PHE A 28 9.93 16.02 -10.87
N LYS A 29 10.49 17.15 -11.32
CA LYS A 29 9.76 18.42 -11.52
C LYS A 29 8.62 18.32 -12.56
N GLN A 30 8.69 17.38 -13.49
CA GLN A 30 7.69 17.19 -14.55
C GLN A 30 6.61 16.17 -14.17
N ILE A 31 6.81 15.37 -13.12
CA ILE A 31 5.85 14.35 -12.67
C ILE A 31 4.46 14.95 -12.42
N PRO A 32 4.29 16.09 -11.70
CA PRO A 32 2.95 16.63 -11.41
C PRO A 32 2.12 16.87 -12.68
N GLY A 33 2.72 17.45 -13.72
CA GLY A 33 2.03 17.76 -14.96
C GLY A 33 1.67 16.52 -15.79
N ARG A 34 2.45 15.45 -15.68
CA ARG A 34 2.18 14.16 -16.35
C ARG A 34 1.15 13.32 -15.60
N LEU A 35 1.10 13.46 -14.28
CA LEU A 35 0.21 12.68 -13.42
C LEU A 35 -1.20 13.27 -13.35
N ALA A 36 -1.29 14.60 -13.41
CA ALA A 36 -2.56 15.32 -13.42
C ALA A 36 -3.40 14.95 -14.64
N HIS A 37 -4.70 14.81 -14.44
CA HIS A 37 -5.66 14.59 -15.53
C HIS A 37 -6.94 15.35 -15.23
N LYS A 38 -7.39 16.12 -16.22
CA LYS A 38 -8.52 17.03 -16.11
C LYS A 38 -9.44 16.75 -17.31
N PRO A 39 -10.40 15.82 -17.18
CA PRO A 39 -11.13 15.27 -18.33
C PRO A 39 -11.98 16.32 -19.07
N LEU A 40 -12.39 17.37 -18.37
CA LEU A 40 -13.29 18.40 -18.92
C LEU A 40 -12.57 19.65 -19.43
N VAL A 41 -11.22 19.69 -19.46
CA VAL A 41 -10.47 20.90 -19.89
C VAL A 41 -10.78 21.32 -21.33
N ALA A 42 -11.03 20.35 -22.22
CA ALA A 42 -11.35 20.62 -23.62
C ALA A 42 -12.87 20.72 -23.88
N VAL A 43 -13.71 20.54 -22.85
CA VAL A 43 -15.17 20.49 -22.99
C VAL A 43 -15.75 21.87 -22.71
N ASP A 44 -16.45 22.43 -23.69
CA ASP A 44 -17.16 23.70 -23.57
C ASP A 44 -18.54 23.50 -22.92
N TRP A 45 -18.52 23.06 -21.66
CA TRP A 45 -19.74 22.77 -20.88
C TRP A 45 -20.62 23.99 -20.64
N GLN A 46 -20.07 25.21 -20.78
CA GLN A 46 -20.79 26.48 -20.60
C GLN A 46 -21.85 26.71 -21.69
N LYS A 47 -21.74 26.03 -22.85
CA LYS A 47 -22.75 26.06 -23.91
C LYS A 47 -24.02 25.27 -23.58
N LEU A 48 -23.97 24.42 -22.56
CA LEU A 48 -25.10 23.62 -22.11
C LEU A 48 -25.84 24.35 -21.01
N ASP A 49 -27.15 24.17 -20.95
CA ASP A 49 -27.95 24.60 -19.79
C ASP A 49 -27.51 23.83 -18.54
N ALA A 50 -27.72 24.42 -17.35
CA ALA A 50 -27.21 23.86 -16.10
C ALA A 50 -27.65 22.39 -15.87
N ALA A 51 -28.91 22.07 -16.16
CA ALA A 51 -29.44 20.71 -15.98
C ALA A 51 -28.78 19.69 -16.92
N ASP A 52 -28.44 20.09 -18.14
CA ASP A 52 -27.85 19.22 -19.17
C ASP A 52 -26.38 18.88 -18.87
N ARG A 53 -25.75 19.59 -17.93
CA ARG A 53 -24.37 19.32 -17.48
C ARG A 53 -24.28 18.19 -16.47
N GLU A 54 -25.39 17.79 -15.82
CA GLU A 54 -25.38 16.76 -14.76
C GLU A 54 -24.66 15.45 -15.17
N PRO A 55 -24.86 14.90 -16.39
CA PRO A 55 -24.14 13.70 -16.83
C PRO A 55 -22.62 13.86 -16.86
N LEU A 56 -22.10 15.08 -17.08
CA LEU A 56 -20.66 15.33 -17.11
C LEU A 56 -20.00 15.14 -15.73
N LEU A 57 -20.78 15.12 -14.64
CA LEU A 57 -20.27 14.84 -13.30
C LEU A 57 -19.66 13.43 -13.16
N GLU A 58 -20.04 12.48 -14.02
CA GLU A 58 -19.51 11.11 -13.99
C GLU A 58 -17.99 11.06 -14.28
N PHE A 59 -17.48 12.01 -15.08
CA PHE A 59 -16.06 12.15 -15.38
C PHE A 59 -15.19 12.57 -14.18
N SER A 60 -15.81 12.92 -13.04
CA SER A 60 -15.07 13.23 -11.80
C SER A 60 -14.12 12.11 -11.35
N THR A 61 -14.46 10.86 -11.67
CA THR A 61 -13.64 9.67 -11.37
C THR A 61 -12.32 9.65 -12.15
N GLU A 62 -12.28 10.32 -13.31
CA GLU A 62 -11.07 10.46 -14.12
C GLU A 62 -10.23 11.68 -13.71
N HIS A 63 -10.80 12.62 -12.95
CA HIS A 63 -10.08 13.79 -12.47
C HIS A 63 -9.07 13.39 -11.40
N PHE A 64 -7.81 13.79 -11.58
CA PHE A 64 -6.73 13.39 -10.68
C PHE A 64 -5.86 14.57 -10.26
N ALA A 65 -5.81 14.81 -8.96
CA ALA A 65 -4.99 15.83 -8.34
C ALA A 65 -3.62 15.26 -7.94
N ALA A 66 -2.56 15.74 -8.58
CA ALA A 66 -1.18 15.39 -8.25
C ALA A 66 -0.71 16.18 -7.02
N THR A 67 -0.62 15.54 -5.86
CA THR A 67 -0.13 16.16 -4.61
C THR A 67 1.33 15.84 -4.37
N ALA A 68 2.03 16.67 -3.61
CA ALA A 68 3.45 16.44 -3.29
C ALA A 68 3.72 15.06 -2.67
N ALA A 69 2.82 14.57 -1.82
CA ALA A 69 2.93 13.26 -1.15
C ALA A 69 2.91 12.08 -2.12
N LEU A 70 2.34 12.25 -3.32
CA LEU A 70 2.22 11.19 -4.32
C LEU A 70 3.46 11.10 -5.22
N LEU A 71 4.20 12.19 -5.39
CA LEU A 71 5.29 12.29 -6.37
C LEU A 71 6.44 11.32 -6.07
N GLU A 72 6.77 11.14 -4.79
CA GLU A 72 7.83 10.22 -4.34
C GLU A 72 7.48 8.76 -4.66
N ALA A 73 6.21 8.37 -4.49
CA ALA A 73 5.75 7.03 -4.86
C ALA A 73 5.87 6.80 -6.37
N VAL A 74 5.53 7.79 -7.20
CA VAL A 74 5.68 7.71 -8.66
C VAL A 74 7.15 7.60 -9.07
N ALA A 75 8.02 8.42 -8.47
CA ALA A 75 9.46 8.34 -8.70
C ALA A 75 10.04 6.98 -8.29
N GLY A 76 9.52 6.41 -7.19
CA GLY A 76 9.80 5.05 -6.75
C GLY A 76 9.43 3.99 -7.78
N VAL A 77 8.20 4.03 -8.32
CA VAL A 77 7.76 3.13 -9.40
C VAL A 77 8.67 3.23 -10.63
N GLN A 78 9.01 4.45 -11.05
CA GLN A 78 9.94 4.69 -12.16
C GLN A 78 11.31 4.05 -11.91
N THR A 79 11.84 4.21 -10.69
CA THR A 79 13.11 3.63 -10.26
C THR A 79 13.07 2.11 -10.29
N LEU A 80 12.00 1.51 -9.78
CA LEU A 80 11.84 0.06 -9.71
C LEU A 80 11.81 -0.62 -11.08
N ILE A 81 11.05 -0.07 -12.03
CA ILE A 81 10.96 -0.61 -13.40
C ILE A 81 12.34 -0.54 -14.05
N ARG A 82 12.97 0.64 -14.06
CA ARG A 82 14.25 0.87 -14.73
C ARG A 82 15.37 0.04 -14.12
N ARG A 83 15.42 -0.07 -12.79
CA ARG A 83 16.38 -0.92 -12.08
C ARG A 83 16.23 -2.39 -12.47
N ALA A 84 15.00 -2.92 -12.49
CA ALA A 84 14.74 -4.31 -12.88
C ALA A 84 15.13 -4.62 -14.33
N LEU A 85 14.94 -3.66 -15.25
CA LEU A 85 15.36 -3.81 -16.64
C LEU A 85 16.88 -3.67 -16.82
N LEU A 86 17.53 -2.81 -16.04
CA LEU A 86 18.98 -2.65 -16.05
C LEU A 86 19.71 -3.94 -15.66
N MET A 87 19.28 -4.58 -14.57
CA MET A 87 19.90 -5.82 -14.07
C MET A 87 19.69 -7.02 -14.98
N ARG A 88 18.68 -6.98 -15.85
CA ARG A 88 18.28 -8.08 -16.72
C ARG A 88 18.50 -7.74 -18.20
N ASN A 89 19.56 -6.98 -18.47
CA ASN A 89 19.95 -6.56 -19.81
C ASN A 89 20.04 -7.80 -20.75
N PRO A 90 19.25 -7.84 -21.84
CA PRO A 90 19.20 -8.98 -22.75
C PRO A 90 20.38 -9.05 -23.72
N LEU A 91 21.39 -8.19 -23.56
CA LEU A 91 22.68 -8.34 -24.25
C LEU A 91 23.72 -9.03 -23.36
N SER A 92 23.40 -9.27 -22.08
CA SER A 92 24.31 -9.90 -21.13
C SER A 92 24.26 -11.42 -21.25
N ARG A 93 25.39 -12.03 -21.62
CA ARG A 93 25.56 -13.48 -21.64
C ARG A 93 25.32 -14.11 -20.26
N ALA A 94 25.74 -13.44 -19.19
CA ALA A 94 25.50 -13.90 -17.83
C ALA A 94 23.99 -13.95 -17.51
N GLU A 95 23.24 -12.95 -17.98
CA GLU A 95 21.79 -12.92 -17.82
C GLU A 95 21.10 -14.03 -18.64
N HIS A 96 21.58 -14.33 -19.83
CA HIS A 96 21.05 -15.44 -20.64
C HIS A 96 21.21 -16.78 -19.92
N GLN A 97 22.41 -17.04 -19.40
CA GLN A 97 22.69 -18.25 -18.63
C GLN A 97 21.82 -18.32 -17.38
N ARG A 98 21.65 -17.20 -16.68
CA ARG A 98 20.79 -17.11 -15.50
C ARG A 98 19.33 -17.41 -15.85
N MET A 99 18.79 -16.80 -16.90
CA MET A 99 17.42 -16.98 -17.36
C MET A 99 17.15 -18.44 -17.77
N ASN A 100 18.08 -19.06 -18.50
CA ASN A 100 17.97 -20.48 -18.87
C ASN A 100 17.92 -21.38 -17.62
N ARG A 101 18.76 -21.11 -16.61
CA ARG A 101 18.72 -21.85 -15.34
C ARG A 101 17.39 -21.66 -14.60
N VAL A 102 16.82 -20.46 -14.62
CA VAL A 102 15.48 -20.20 -14.05
C VAL A 102 14.42 -21.05 -14.76
N GLY A 103 14.49 -21.16 -16.09
CA GLY A 103 13.58 -21.98 -16.88
C GLY A 103 13.62 -23.48 -16.57
N LEU A 104 14.75 -23.97 -16.06
CA LEU A 104 14.97 -25.39 -15.69
C LEU A 104 14.60 -25.72 -14.24
N LEU A 105 14.11 -24.75 -13.47
CA LEU A 105 13.71 -25.01 -12.08
C LEU A 105 12.43 -25.86 -12.03
N GLU A 106 12.43 -26.82 -11.11
CA GLU A 106 11.31 -27.72 -10.80
C GLU A 106 10.86 -27.55 -9.34
N GLU A 107 11.80 -27.23 -8.44
CA GLU A 107 11.55 -27.11 -7.01
C GLU A 107 11.91 -25.73 -6.48
N LYS A 108 11.14 -25.24 -5.50
CA LYS A 108 11.35 -23.93 -4.88
C LYS A 108 12.73 -23.78 -4.23
N GLY A 109 13.28 -24.84 -3.65
CA GLY A 109 14.62 -24.81 -3.04
C GLY A 109 15.74 -24.49 -4.04
N GLN A 110 15.53 -24.76 -5.33
CA GLN A 110 16.53 -24.56 -6.38
C GLN A 110 16.74 -23.07 -6.73
N PHE A 111 15.80 -22.16 -6.40
CA PHE A 111 15.97 -20.72 -6.59
C PHE A 111 17.25 -20.18 -5.94
N ARG A 112 17.71 -20.81 -4.85
CA ARG A 112 18.93 -20.44 -4.13
C ARG A 112 20.21 -20.71 -4.91
N ARG A 113 20.18 -21.60 -5.92
CA ARG A 113 21.31 -21.93 -6.79
C ARG A 113 21.45 -20.96 -7.97
N ILE A 114 20.44 -20.12 -8.18
CA ILE A 114 20.47 -19.06 -9.18
C ILE A 114 21.23 -17.86 -8.60
N GLN A 115 22.07 -17.24 -9.42
CA GLN A 115 22.71 -15.98 -9.06
C GLN A 115 21.62 -14.95 -8.71
N GLN A 116 21.66 -14.45 -7.48
CA GLN A 116 20.68 -13.50 -6.99
C GLN A 116 20.95 -12.11 -7.58
N LEU A 117 19.90 -11.47 -8.05
CA LEU A 117 19.90 -10.06 -8.43
C LEU A 117 19.38 -9.21 -7.27
N ASP A 118 19.73 -7.93 -7.28
CA ASP A 118 19.34 -6.98 -6.24
C ASP A 118 18.03 -6.24 -6.61
N GLY A 119 16.98 -7.04 -6.87
CA GLY A 119 15.62 -6.55 -7.06
C GLY A 119 15.11 -5.80 -5.83
N ALA A 120 14.21 -4.87 -6.06
CA ALA A 120 13.78 -3.89 -5.07
C ALA A 120 12.26 -3.86 -4.94
N GLY A 121 11.78 -3.32 -3.82
CA GLY A 121 10.37 -3.18 -3.53
C GLY A 121 9.93 -1.72 -3.34
N LEU A 122 8.61 -1.51 -3.35
CA LEU A 122 7.93 -0.28 -2.92
C LEU A 122 6.73 -0.68 -2.08
N LEU A 123 6.49 0.04 -0.99
CA LEU A 123 5.32 -0.17 -0.14
C LEU A 123 4.47 1.10 -0.12
N LEU A 124 3.23 1.02 -0.58
CA LEU A 124 2.28 2.12 -0.64
C LEU A 124 1.07 1.80 0.25
N THR A 125 1.09 2.31 1.47
CA THR A 125 0.02 2.06 2.43
C THR A 125 -0.91 3.25 2.57
N GLY A 126 -2.17 2.99 2.91
CA GLY A 126 -3.15 4.02 3.23
C GLY A 126 -4.53 3.42 3.33
N MET A 127 -5.45 4.12 3.98
CA MET A 127 -6.84 3.66 4.07
C MET A 127 -7.56 3.67 2.71
N THR A 128 -8.73 3.06 2.64
CA THR A 128 -9.57 3.09 1.43
C THR A 128 -9.88 4.54 1.05
N GLY A 129 -9.86 4.88 -0.24
CA GLY A 129 -10.15 6.24 -0.71
C GLY A 129 -8.98 7.24 -0.68
N THR A 130 -7.76 6.83 -0.35
CA THR A 130 -6.56 7.71 -0.45
C THR A 130 -5.97 7.83 -1.87
N GLY A 131 -6.53 7.10 -2.84
CA GLY A 131 -6.10 7.18 -4.24
C GLY A 131 -4.95 6.25 -4.65
N LYS A 132 -4.57 5.26 -3.82
CA LYS A 132 -3.47 4.31 -4.09
C LYS A 132 -3.53 3.62 -5.46
N SER A 133 -4.65 2.98 -5.77
CA SER A 133 -4.84 2.23 -7.01
C SER A 133 -4.76 3.14 -8.25
N ALA A 134 -5.38 4.32 -8.17
CA ALA A 134 -5.35 5.33 -9.22
C ALA A 134 -3.93 5.89 -9.42
N LEU A 135 -3.20 6.14 -8.33
CA LEU A 135 -1.80 6.56 -8.38
C LEU A 135 -0.94 5.54 -9.10
N LEU A 136 -1.04 4.26 -8.72
CA LEU A 136 -0.24 3.20 -9.33
C LEU A 136 -0.52 3.05 -10.82
N LEU A 137 -1.79 3.00 -11.23
CA LEU A 137 -2.16 2.91 -12.65
C LEU A 137 -1.58 4.07 -13.47
N ARG A 138 -1.66 5.29 -12.96
CA ARG A 138 -1.11 6.48 -13.62
C ARG A 138 0.41 6.47 -13.65
N ALA A 139 1.06 6.08 -12.55
CA ALA A 139 2.51 5.95 -12.49
C ALA A 139 3.03 4.92 -13.51
N LEU A 140 2.37 3.76 -13.60
CA LEU A 140 2.70 2.72 -14.56
C LEU A 140 2.52 3.21 -16.00
N SER A 141 1.37 3.83 -16.31
CA SER A 141 1.10 4.38 -17.64
C SER A 141 2.06 5.51 -18.04
N MET A 142 2.55 6.28 -17.06
CA MET A 142 3.54 7.33 -17.29
C MET A 142 4.92 6.77 -17.63
N VAL A 143 5.36 5.72 -16.90
CA VAL A 143 6.71 5.16 -17.03
C VAL A 143 6.81 4.17 -18.19
N ALA A 144 5.78 3.35 -18.36
CA ALA A 144 5.67 2.29 -19.35
C ALA A 144 4.28 2.37 -20.01
N PRO A 145 4.07 3.31 -20.96
CA PRO A 145 2.77 3.49 -21.62
C PRO A 145 2.35 2.21 -22.34
N ASP A 146 3.30 1.53 -22.99
CA ASP A 146 3.10 0.19 -23.52
C ASP A 146 3.35 -0.84 -22.42
N GLN A 147 2.26 -1.41 -21.88
CA GLN A 147 2.37 -2.48 -20.88
C GLN A 147 3.05 -3.73 -21.47
N VAL A 148 2.81 -4.01 -22.74
CA VAL A 148 3.34 -5.18 -23.46
C VAL A 148 4.16 -4.73 -24.66
N ILE A 149 5.35 -5.31 -24.81
CA ILE A 149 6.25 -5.07 -25.93
C ILE A 149 6.48 -6.40 -26.63
N ASP A 150 6.16 -6.46 -27.92
CA ASP A 150 6.52 -7.58 -28.80
C ASP A 150 7.84 -7.27 -29.50
N TRP A 151 8.86 -8.05 -29.17
CA TRP A 151 10.22 -7.85 -29.68
C TRP A 151 10.50 -8.59 -30.99
N GLY A 152 9.62 -9.50 -31.41
CA GLY A 152 9.90 -10.40 -32.53
C GLY A 152 11.22 -11.16 -32.35
N THR A 153 11.90 -11.42 -33.47
CA THR A 153 13.19 -12.14 -33.49
C THR A 153 14.38 -11.19 -33.30
N SER A 154 15.31 -11.55 -32.41
CA SER A 154 16.55 -10.80 -32.21
C SER A 154 17.74 -11.74 -32.10
N LYS A 155 18.66 -11.64 -33.08
CA LYS A 155 19.93 -12.36 -33.03
C LYS A 155 20.85 -11.82 -31.93
N ALA A 156 20.87 -10.50 -31.72
CA ALA A 156 21.71 -9.86 -30.72
C ALA A 156 21.31 -10.24 -29.29
N CYS A 157 20.01 -10.45 -29.05
CA CYS A 157 19.48 -10.86 -27.75
C CYS A 157 19.25 -12.38 -27.64
N GLU A 158 19.69 -13.16 -28.64
CA GLU A 158 19.60 -14.63 -28.65
C GLU A 158 18.19 -15.20 -28.41
N TRP A 159 17.14 -14.57 -28.95
CA TRP A 159 15.77 -15.10 -28.90
C TRP A 159 15.11 -15.17 -30.28
N TYR A 160 14.25 -16.17 -30.45
CA TYR A 160 13.41 -16.29 -31.63
C TYR A 160 12.18 -15.38 -31.55
N SER A 161 11.59 -15.27 -30.36
CA SER A 161 10.43 -14.42 -30.08
C SER A 161 10.41 -14.07 -28.60
N LEU A 162 10.13 -12.82 -28.26
CA LEU A 162 9.86 -12.42 -26.88
C LEU A 162 8.66 -11.47 -26.86
N ARG A 163 7.60 -11.90 -26.17
CA ARG A 163 6.51 -11.03 -25.76
C ARG A 163 6.71 -10.68 -24.28
N GLN A 164 7.10 -9.43 -24.03
CA GLN A 164 7.41 -8.92 -22.71
C GLN A 164 6.20 -8.20 -22.13
N ALA A 165 5.84 -8.49 -20.88
CA ALA A 165 5.00 -7.59 -20.09
C ALA A 165 5.92 -6.74 -19.21
N VAL A 166 5.99 -5.41 -19.41
CA VAL A 166 6.88 -4.54 -18.62
C VAL A 166 6.46 -4.55 -17.15
N TYR A 167 5.15 -4.52 -16.88
CA TYR A 167 4.60 -4.65 -15.54
C TYR A 167 3.32 -5.49 -15.55
N LEU A 168 2.97 -6.00 -14.37
CA LEU A 168 1.67 -6.60 -14.11
C LEU A 168 1.08 -5.95 -12.87
N LYS A 169 -0.19 -5.53 -12.94
CA LYS A 169 -0.95 -5.07 -11.79
C LYS A 169 -2.01 -6.10 -11.45
N VAL A 170 -1.86 -6.72 -10.29
CA VAL A 170 -2.76 -7.72 -9.76
C VAL A 170 -3.63 -7.08 -8.69
N ASP A 171 -4.93 -7.02 -8.95
CA ASP A 171 -5.92 -6.72 -7.92
C ASP A 171 -6.13 -7.98 -7.07
N PHE A 172 -5.77 -7.92 -5.79
CA PHE A 172 -5.86 -9.03 -4.86
C PHE A 172 -6.89 -8.74 -3.76
N ALA A 173 -7.79 -9.68 -3.49
CA ALA A 173 -8.74 -9.57 -2.40
C ALA A 173 -8.13 -10.12 -1.09
N SER A 174 -8.36 -9.45 0.03
CA SER A 174 -7.78 -9.79 1.34
C SER A 174 -8.18 -11.16 1.91
N ASN A 175 -9.25 -11.77 1.38
CA ASN A 175 -9.68 -13.13 1.72
C ASN A 175 -8.97 -14.23 0.89
N GLY A 176 -8.06 -13.85 0.00
CA GLY A 176 -7.36 -14.76 -0.90
C GLY A 176 -6.32 -15.62 -0.18
N SER A 177 -6.32 -16.92 -0.47
CA SER A 177 -5.21 -17.80 -0.09
C SER A 177 -3.95 -17.46 -0.89
N ARG A 178 -2.77 -17.93 -0.44
CA ARG A 178 -1.52 -17.89 -1.23
C ARG A 178 -1.71 -18.45 -2.63
N GLY A 179 -2.37 -19.60 -2.74
CA GLY A 179 -2.71 -20.20 -4.02
C GLY A 179 -3.63 -19.31 -4.86
N GLY A 180 -4.56 -18.59 -4.23
CA GLY A 180 -5.40 -17.59 -4.86
C GLY A 180 -4.60 -16.44 -5.48
N LEU A 181 -3.62 -15.88 -4.75
CA LEU A 181 -2.73 -14.83 -5.31
C LEU A 181 -1.96 -15.37 -6.52
N LEU A 182 -1.35 -16.55 -6.38
CA LEU A 182 -0.54 -17.14 -7.44
C LEU A 182 -1.38 -17.41 -8.70
N LYS A 183 -2.60 -17.94 -8.53
CA LYS A 183 -3.54 -18.14 -9.65
C LYS A 183 -3.99 -16.81 -10.26
N ARG A 184 -4.23 -15.78 -9.44
CA ARG A 184 -4.55 -14.44 -9.94
C ARG A 184 -3.40 -13.83 -10.74
N ILE A 185 -2.15 -14.07 -10.35
CA ILE A 185 -0.98 -13.65 -11.15
C ILE A 185 -0.98 -14.35 -12.51
N LEU A 186 -1.29 -15.65 -12.57
CA LEU A 186 -1.41 -16.39 -13.84
C LEU A 186 -2.55 -15.84 -14.69
N GLU A 187 -3.71 -15.59 -14.09
CA GLU A 187 -4.86 -14.98 -14.77
C GLU A 187 -4.51 -13.61 -15.37
N THR A 188 -3.84 -12.75 -14.61
CA THR A 188 -3.42 -11.42 -15.10
C THR A 188 -2.34 -11.54 -16.18
N LEU A 189 -1.46 -12.54 -16.13
CA LEU A 189 -0.52 -12.85 -17.23
C LEU A 189 -1.29 -13.21 -18.50
N ASP A 190 -2.28 -14.10 -18.39
CA ASP A 190 -3.12 -14.55 -19.50
C ASP A 190 -3.92 -13.40 -20.12
N GLU A 191 -4.56 -12.57 -19.29
CA GLU A 191 -5.25 -11.35 -19.73
C GLU A 191 -4.30 -10.37 -20.45
N THR A 192 -3.07 -10.22 -19.96
CA THR A 192 -2.09 -9.26 -20.49
C THR A 192 -1.44 -9.75 -21.78
N LEU A 193 -1.15 -11.05 -21.89
CA LEU A 193 -0.33 -11.62 -22.96
C LEU A 193 -1.11 -12.49 -23.94
N GLY A 194 -2.37 -12.81 -23.65
CA GLY A 194 -3.21 -13.72 -24.44
C GLY A 194 -2.76 -15.19 -24.34
N THR A 195 -2.30 -15.61 -23.17
CA THR A 195 -1.87 -16.99 -22.85
C THR A 195 -2.95 -17.75 -22.07
N ASP A 196 -2.69 -19.01 -21.75
CA ASP A 196 -3.60 -19.94 -21.06
C ASP A 196 -2.95 -20.65 -19.85
N TYR A 197 -1.97 -19.99 -19.21
CA TYR A 197 -1.21 -20.56 -18.09
C TYR A 197 -2.06 -20.91 -16.87
N LEU A 198 -3.13 -20.17 -16.61
CA LEU A 198 -4.04 -20.48 -15.51
C LEU A 198 -4.73 -21.82 -15.75
N ASP A 199 -5.16 -22.12 -16.99
CA ASP A 199 -5.83 -23.37 -17.31
C ASP A 199 -4.86 -24.56 -17.25
N ASP A 200 -3.62 -24.38 -17.74
CA ASP A 200 -2.52 -25.35 -17.61
C ASP A 200 -2.25 -25.74 -16.14
N HIS A 201 -2.38 -24.77 -15.23
CA HIS A 201 -2.06 -24.95 -13.81
C HIS A 201 -3.30 -24.94 -12.89
N LYS A 202 -4.51 -25.04 -13.44
CA LYS A 202 -5.76 -24.94 -12.69
C LYS A 202 -5.89 -26.03 -11.62
N ARG A 203 -5.46 -27.24 -11.98
CA ARG A 203 -5.46 -28.44 -11.13
C ARG A 203 -4.29 -28.50 -10.15
N THR A 204 -3.28 -27.64 -10.30
CA THR A 204 -2.15 -27.58 -9.38
C THR A 204 -2.63 -27.03 -8.02
N THR A 205 -2.55 -27.88 -7.00
CA THR A 205 -2.90 -27.53 -5.61
C THR A 205 -1.67 -27.28 -4.74
N ASN A 206 -0.51 -27.81 -5.13
CA ASN A 206 0.75 -27.57 -4.43
C ASN A 206 1.21 -26.12 -4.63
N ILE A 207 1.28 -25.38 -3.52
CA ILE A 207 1.66 -23.96 -3.49
C ILE A 207 3.12 -23.77 -3.93
N ASP A 208 4.04 -24.64 -3.52
CA ASP A 208 5.44 -24.50 -3.88
C ASP A 208 5.65 -24.73 -5.38
N THR A 209 4.90 -25.65 -5.99
CA THR A 209 4.85 -25.81 -7.45
C THR A 209 4.32 -24.55 -8.13
N LEU A 210 3.22 -23.97 -7.62
CA LEU A 210 2.68 -22.71 -8.16
C LEU A 210 3.67 -21.54 -8.04
N ILE A 211 4.42 -21.45 -6.93
CA ILE A 211 5.47 -20.43 -6.75
C ILE A 211 6.54 -20.59 -7.83
N VAL A 212 7.01 -21.82 -8.06
CA VAL A 212 8.02 -22.09 -9.10
C VAL A 212 7.49 -21.69 -10.47
N THR A 213 6.27 -22.12 -10.81
CA THR A 213 5.60 -21.77 -12.08
C THR A 213 5.49 -20.27 -12.27
N VAL A 214 4.92 -19.54 -11.30
CA VAL A 214 4.74 -18.09 -11.38
C VAL A 214 6.10 -17.38 -11.55
N CYS A 215 7.10 -17.72 -10.74
CA CYS A 215 8.43 -17.14 -10.86
C CYS A 215 9.06 -17.39 -12.24
N LYS A 216 8.88 -18.58 -12.81
CA LYS A 216 9.37 -18.93 -14.16
C LYS A 216 8.66 -18.11 -15.22
N LEU A 217 7.34 -18.00 -15.17
CA LEU A 217 6.55 -17.28 -16.16
C LEU A 217 6.80 -15.76 -16.12
N LEU A 218 6.86 -15.16 -14.92
CA LEU A 218 7.23 -13.77 -14.75
C LEU A 218 8.65 -13.48 -15.29
N SER A 219 9.59 -14.39 -15.05
CA SER A 219 10.96 -14.28 -15.57
C SER A 219 11.00 -14.45 -17.09
N ARG A 220 10.29 -15.44 -17.64
CA ARG A 220 10.17 -15.71 -19.08
C ARG A 220 9.65 -14.49 -19.84
N HIS A 221 8.60 -13.85 -19.33
CA HIS A 221 7.99 -12.65 -19.91
C HIS A 221 8.66 -11.34 -19.49
N ARG A 222 9.84 -11.41 -18.87
CA ARG A 222 10.68 -10.26 -18.50
C ARG A 222 9.93 -9.18 -17.73
N VAL A 223 9.03 -9.60 -16.83
CA VAL A 223 8.24 -8.69 -15.99
C VAL A 223 9.15 -7.88 -15.10
N ALA A 224 9.17 -6.55 -15.28
CA ALA A 224 10.00 -5.62 -14.50
C ALA A 224 9.41 -5.33 -13.13
N LEU A 225 8.10 -5.14 -13.08
CA LEU A 225 7.40 -4.80 -11.85
C LEU A 225 6.12 -5.61 -11.70
N LEU A 226 6.01 -6.33 -10.59
CA LEU A 226 4.74 -6.91 -10.13
C LEU A 226 4.14 -5.98 -9.09
N VAL A 227 2.97 -5.41 -9.39
CA VAL A 227 2.19 -4.60 -8.47
C VAL A 227 1.08 -5.47 -7.90
N ILE A 228 1.00 -5.56 -6.57
CA ILE A 228 -0.09 -6.24 -5.87
C ILE A 228 -0.89 -5.16 -5.14
N ASP A 229 -2.08 -4.90 -5.63
CA ASP A 229 -2.99 -3.88 -5.14
C ASP A 229 -4.14 -4.55 -4.39
N GLU A 230 -4.15 -4.42 -3.08
CA GLU A 230 -5.10 -5.09 -2.21
C GLU A 230 -6.40 -4.29 -2.07
N LYS A 231 -7.51 -4.87 -2.55
CA LYS A 231 -8.86 -4.30 -2.45
C LYS A 231 -9.59 -4.88 -1.24
N GLN A 232 -9.91 -4.01 -0.28
CA GLN A 232 -10.81 -4.26 0.86
C GLN A 232 -10.36 -5.22 1.96
N GLN A 233 -11.21 -5.30 2.99
CA GLN A 233 -10.87 -5.59 4.35
C GLN A 233 -11.35 -6.96 4.84
N SER A 234 -10.44 -7.71 5.44
CA SER A 234 -10.76 -8.61 6.55
C SER A 234 -9.56 -8.72 7.49
N THR A 235 -9.85 -9.03 8.74
CA THR A 235 -8.92 -9.06 9.87
C THR A 235 -7.70 -9.94 9.54
N PHE A 236 -6.57 -9.30 9.27
CA PHE A 236 -5.31 -9.99 9.02
C PHE A 236 -4.87 -10.88 10.19
N GLU A 237 -5.46 -10.72 11.39
CA GLU A 237 -5.07 -11.36 12.65
C GLU A 237 -4.95 -12.90 12.57
N ASP A 238 -5.58 -13.56 11.60
CA ASP A 238 -5.63 -15.02 11.50
C ASP A 238 -4.98 -15.64 10.25
N ASN A 239 -4.07 -14.96 9.54
CA ASN A 239 -3.38 -15.61 8.40
C ASN A 239 -2.04 -16.27 8.84
N PRO A 240 -1.98 -17.60 9.07
CA PRO A 240 -0.75 -18.31 9.47
C PRO A 240 0.36 -18.29 8.41
N TRP A 241 0.10 -17.74 7.23
CA TRP A 241 0.99 -17.81 6.06
C TRP A 241 1.72 -16.50 5.72
N ARG A 242 1.66 -15.50 6.60
CA ARG A 242 2.24 -14.14 6.40
C ARG A 242 3.72 -14.19 6.01
N ILE A 243 4.54 -14.99 6.70
CA ILE A 243 6.00 -15.03 6.46
C ILE A 243 6.33 -15.65 5.10
N GLU A 244 5.56 -16.61 4.62
CA GLU A 244 5.85 -17.23 3.33
C GLU A 244 5.55 -16.29 2.15
N PHE A 245 4.59 -15.36 2.29
CA PHE A 245 4.40 -14.28 1.32
C PHE A 245 5.63 -13.36 1.25
N VAL A 246 6.20 -13.02 2.40
CA VAL A 246 7.45 -12.25 2.46
C VAL A 246 8.57 -12.97 1.69
N LEU A 247 8.73 -14.27 1.95
CA LEU A 247 9.73 -15.10 1.26
C LEU A 247 9.47 -15.19 -0.25
N PHE A 248 8.20 -15.23 -0.68
CA PHE A 248 7.83 -15.16 -2.09
C PHE A 248 8.25 -13.83 -2.71
N TYR A 249 7.96 -12.68 -2.08
CA TYR A 249 8.38 -11.37 -2.58
C TYR A 249 9.90 -11.22 -2.63
N LEU A 250 10.61 -11.73 -1.61
CA LEU A 250 12.08 -11.79 -1.61
C LEU A 250 12.62 -12.66 -2.73
N THR A 251 11.95 -13.78 -3.04
CA THR A 251 12.31 -14.65 -4.16
C THR A 251 12.15 -13.93 -5.50
N LEU A 252 11.04 -13.21 -5.71
CA LEU A 252 10.85 -12.39 -6.91
C LEU A 252 11.93 -11.31 -7.05
N MET A 253 12.23 -10.60 -5.97
CA MET A 253 13.30 -9.60 -5.94
C MET A 253 14.67 -10.22 -6.23
N ASN A 254 14.96 -11.41 -5.70
CA ASN A 254 16.19 -12.15 -6.02
C ASN A 254 16.26 -12.58 -7.49
N LEU A 255 15.13 -12.74 -8.17
CA LEU A 255 15.07 -13.00 -9.62
C LEU A 255 15.22 -11.73 -10.46
N GLY A 256 15.31 -10.55 -9.83
CA GLY A 256 15.38 -9.24 -10.47
C GLY A 256 14.02 -8.67 -10.87
N ILE A 257 12.92 -9.24 -10.36
CA ILE A 257 11.56 -8.72 -10.54
C ILE A 257 11.28 -7.78 -9.36
N SER A 258 11.04 -6.50 -9.64
CA SER A 258 10.66 -5.54 -8.60
C SER A 258 9.23 -5.79 -8.14
N VAL A 259 8.92 -5.47 -6.87
CA VAL A 259 7.60 -5.70 -6.27
C VAL A 259 7.04 -4.41 -5.67
N ALA A 260 5.87 -3.97 -6.11
CA ALA A 260 5.14 -2.90 -5.42
C ALA A 260 3.93 -3.48 -4.70
N LEU A 261 3.83 -3.23 -3.39
CA LEU A 261 2.69 -3.63 -2.58
C LEU A 261 1.87 -2.40 -2.24
N ALA A 262 0.56 -2.43 -2.50
CA ALA A 262 -0.35 -1.37 -2.10
C ALA A 262 -1.57 -1.93 -1.38
N GLY A 263 -2.01 -1.23 -0.34
CA GLY A 263 -3.12 -1.71 0.49
C GLY A 263 -3.24 -0.99 1.82
N ASN A 264 -4.04 -1.55 2.73
CA ASN A 264 -4.21 -1.03 4.08
C ASN A 264 -2.92 -1.26 4.91
N PRO A 265 -2.47 -0.32 5.74
CA PRO A 265 -1.30 -0.53 6.62
C PRO A 265 -1.35 -1.84 7.43
N LEU A 266 -2.54 -2.24 7.88
CA LEU A 266 -2.75 -3.46 8.68
C LEU A 266 -2.38 -4.75 7.91
N ALA A 267 -2.47 -4.73 6.58
CA ALA A 267 -2.10 -5.87 5.74
C ALA A 267 -0.60 -6.21 5.79
N PHE A 268 0.21 -5.17 5.99
CA PHE A 268 1.66 -5.24 5.81
C PHE A 268 2.44 -5.15 7.11
N GLU A 269 1.78 -5.12 8.27
CA GLU A 269 2.44 -5.04 9.59
C GLU A 269 3.57 -6.05 9.78
N HIS A 270 3.41 -7.25 9.22
CA HIS A 270 4.39 -8.32 9.32
C HIS A 270 5.68 -8.07 8.52
N LEU A 271 5.64 -7.23 7.46
CA LEU A 271 6.84 -6.85 6.71
C LEU A 271 7.78 -5.99 7.57
N TYR A 272 7.20 -5.09 8.37
CA TYR A 272 7.94 -4.16 9.23
C TYR A 272 8.79 -4.83 10.32
N VAL A 273 8.50 -6.10 10.63
CA VAL A 273 9.24 -6.88 11.61
C VAL A 273 10.63 -7.25 11.10
N PHE A 274 10.82 -7.38 9.78
CA PHE A 274 12.06 -7.87 9.19
C PHE A 274 12.86 -6.72 8.54
N SER A 275 13.95 -6.31 9.18
CA SER A 275 14.78 -5.18 8.72
C SER A 275 15.33 -5.37 7.30
N GLN A 276 15.69 -6.59 6.89
CA GLN A 276 16.16 -6.88 5.53
C GLN A 276 15.06 -6.68 4.48
N VAL A 277 13.84 -7.08 4.81
CA VAL A 277 12.67 -6.89 3.95
C VAL A 277 12.44 -5.39 3.78
N MET A 278 12.40 -4.65 4.89
CA MET A 278 12.22 -3.20 4.86
C MET A 278 13.32 -2.50 4.07
N ARG A 279 14.59 -2.92 4.19
CA ARG A 279 15.69 -2.37 3.39
C ARG A 279 15.45 -2.53 1.88
N ARG A 280 14.91 -3.68 1.44
CA ARG A 280 14.60 -3.91 0.01
C ARG A 280 13.42 -3.07 -0.47
N PHE A 281 12.41 -2.86 0.38
CA PHE A 281 11.26 -1.99 0.07
C PHE A 281 11.61 -0.49 0.11
N SER A 282 12.63 -0.09 0.86
CA SER A 282 13.08 1.31 0.90
C SER A 282 13.68 1.82 -0.42
N ALA A 283 14.06 0.94 -1.34
CA ALA A 283 14.64 1.33 -2.63
C ALA A 283 13.62 2.00 -3.58
N GLY A 284 12.37 1.53 -3.61
CA GLY A 284 11.25 2.26 -4.22
C GLY A 284 10.53 3.18 -3.22
N GLY A 285 10.78 2.98 -1.92
CA GLY A 285 10.29 3.82 -0.84
C GLY A 285 9.08 3.22 -0.12
N ILE A 286 8.89 3.67 1.10
CA ILE A 286 7.76 3.30 1.96
C ILE A 286 6.91 4.55 2.12
N HIS A 287 5.77 4.55 1.46
CA HIS A 287 4.89 5.71 1.32
C HIS A 287 3.61 5.48 2.10
N HIS A 288 3.26 6.42 2.97
CA HIS A 288 2.06 6.41 3.78
C HIS A 288 1.12 7.52 3.29
N LEU A 289 0.02 7.12 2.64
CA LEU A 289 -1.04 8.05 2.26
C LEU A 289 -2.05 8.13 3.40
N GLU A 290 -1.96 9.22 4.15
CA GLU A 290 -2.82 9.51 5.30
C GLU A 290 -3.83 10.61 4.95
N PRO A 291 -5.01 10.62 5.59
CA PRO A 291 -5.93 11.75 5.49
C PRO A 291 -5.29 13.06 5.94
N ALA A 292 -5.80 14.17 5.44
CA ALA A 292 -5.38 15.48 5.94
C ALA A 292 -5.82 15.65 7.40
N GLU A 293 -4.89 16.05 8.28
CA GLU A 293 -5.16 16.28 9.70
C GLU A 293 -6.01 17.53 9.93
N SER A 294 -5.94 18.50 9.02
CA SER A 294 -6.68 19.75 9.12
C SER A 294 -6.90 20.38 7.75
N VAL A 295 -7.79 21.38 7.72
CA VAL A 295 -8.03 22.25 6.56
C VAL A 295 -6.73 22.90 6.05
N THR A 296 -5.72 23.08 6.91
CA THR A 296 -4.46 23.76 6.60
C THR A 296 -3.31 22.81 6.27
N THR A 297 -3.54 21.49 6.28
CA THR A 297 -2.52 20.51 5.90
C THR A 297 -1.95 20.87 4.51
N PRO A 298 -0.62 21.03 4.34
CA PRO A 298 -0.06 21.66 3.14
C PRO A 298 -0.47 21.00 1.82
N TRP A 299 -0.33 19.68 1.70
CA TRP A 299 -0.70 18.96 0.47
C TRP A 299 -2.22 19.01 0.20
N TRP A 300 -3.03 19.13 1.24
CA TRP A 300 -4.49 19.23 1.13
C TRP A 300 -4.90 20.61 0.63
N ALA A 301 -4.47 21.65 1.36
CA ALA A 301 -4.88 23.03 1.12
C ALA A 301 -4.26 23.62 -0.14
N ARG A 302 -3.00 23.27 -0.45
CA ARG A 302 -2.22 23.90 -1.53
C ARG A 302 -2.25 23.09 -2.83
N ASP A 303 -2.32 21.76 -2.74
CA ASP A 303 -2.22 20.91 -3.93
C ASP A 303 -3.59 20.27 -4.26
N PHE A 304 -4.15 19.51 -3.31
CA PHE A 304 -5.34 18.69 -3.56
C PHE A 304 -6.59 19.53 -3.80
N VAL A 305 -7.02 20.33 -2.82
CA VAL A 305 -8.30 21.07 -2.87
C VAL A 305 -8.36 22.02 -4.07
N PRO A 306 -7.33 22.85 -4.36
CA PRO A 306 -7.35 23.70 -5.54
C PRO A 306 -7.51 22.90 -6.83
N THR A 307 -6.76 21.81 -6.99
CA THR A 307 -6.83 20.96 -8.18
C THR A 307 -8.16 20.23 -8.27
N ALA A 308 -8.68 19.69 -7.17
CA ALA A 308 -9.97 19.02 -7.12
C ALA A 308 -11.12 19.95 -7.54
N ARG A 309 -11.07 21.22 -7.12
CA ARG A 309 -12.04 22.26 -7.50
C ARG A 309 -11.97 22.68 -8.96
N GLU A 310 -10.90 22.38 -9.68
CA GLU A 310 -10.87 22.60 -11.13
C GLU A 310 -11.85 21.68 -11.87
N PHE A 311 -12.25 20.56 -11.26
CA PHE A 311 -13.43 19.81 -11.72
C PHE A 311 -14.69 20.57 -11.31
N ASN A 312 -15.14 21.44 -12.20
CA ASN A 312 -16.22 22.39 -11.93
C ASN A 312 -17.11 22.58 -13.16
N LEU A 313 -18.41 22.46 -12.94
CA LEU A 313 -19.47 22.62 -13.95
C LEU A 313 -20.46 23.76 -13.60
N VAL A 314 -20.11 24.57 -12.59
CA VAL A 314 -20.94 25.64 -12.04
C VAL A 314 -20.19 26.97 -12.10
N GLU A 315 -20.84 28.06 -12.48
CA GLU A 315 -20.19 29.35 -12.68
C GLU A 315 -19.84 30.06 -11.37
N HIS A 316 -20.72 29.95 -10.37
CA HIS A 316 -20.61 30.73 -9.14
C HIS A 316 -20.66 29.85 -7.89
N TRP A 317 -19.84 30.20 -6.90
CA TRP A 317 -19.84 29.57 -5.58
C TRP A 317 -20.09 30.66 -4.53
N ASP A 318 -21.36 30.85 -4.19
CA ASP A 318 -21.88 31.88 -3.29
C ASP A 318 -21.70 31.47 -1.81
N VAL A 319 -20.50 31.05 -1.46
CA VAL A 319 -20.10 30.65 -0.11
C VAL A 319 -18.70 31.22 0.19
N PRO A 320 -18.49 31.91 1.32
CA PRO A 320 -17.17 32.39 1.71
C PRO A 320 -16.12 31.28 1.69
N ILE A 321 -14.93 31.58 1.20
CA ILE A 321 -13.88 30.56 0.98
C ILE A 321 -13.50 29.80 2.27
N ASP A 322 -13.45 30.49 3.41
CA ASP A 322 -13.13 29.89 4.70
C ASP A 322 -14.23 28.96 5.20
N GLU A 323 -15.49 29.31 4.93
CA GLU A 323 -16.63 28.45 5.23
C GLU A 323 -16.61 27.21 4.33
N ARG A 324 -16.43 27.41 3.02
CA ARG A 324 -16.32 26.32 2.04
C ARG A 324 -15.21 25.33 2.41
N ASN A 325 -14.04 25.83 2.78
CA ASN A 325 -12.90 25.00 3.20
C ASN A 325 -13.25 24.10 4.40
N LYS A 326 -13.97 24.63 5.39
CA LYS A 326 -14.43 23.86 6.56
C LYS A 326 -15.47 22.83 6.16
N LEU A 327 -16.49 23.23 5.38
CA LEU A 327 -17.56 22.31 4.96
C LEU A 327 -17.04 21.11 4.19
N GLU A 328 -16.12 21.35 3.26
CA GLU A 328 -15.52 20.28 2.47
C GLU A 328 -14.67 19.35 3.35
N PHE A 329 -13.85 19.90 4.25
CA PHE A 329 -13.01 19.11 5.14
C PHE A 329 -13.83 18.30 6.16
N ASP A 330 -14.80 18.93 6.83
CA ASP A 330 -15.63 18.30 7.85
C ASP A 330 -16.47 17.16 7.26
N SER A 331 -16.88 17.31 6.00
CA SER A 331 -17.69 16.30 5.28
C SER A 331 -16.85 15.19 4.65
N SER A 332 -15.56 15.43 4.37
CA SER A 332 -14.67 14.44 3.76
C SER A 332 -13.69 13.80 4.73
N GLY A 333 -13.53 14.33 5.94
CA GLY A 333 -12.51 13.92 6.91
C GLY A 333 -11.08 13.96 6.37
N GLY A 334 -10.78 14.94 5.50
CA GLY A 334 -9.46 15.05 4.88
C GLY A 334 -9.11 13.93 3.88
N LEU A 335 -10.08 13.12 3.43
CA LEU A 335 -9.86 12.07 2.43
C LEU A 335 -10.27 12.48 1.01
N PRO A 336 -9.37 12.34 0.00
CA PRO A 336 -9.70 12.58 -1.40
C PRO A 336 -10.90 11.78 -1.92
N GLY A 337 -10.99 10.51 -1.57
CA GLY A 337 -12.05 9.61 -2.01
C GLY A 337 -13.43 9.91 -1.42
N LEU A 338 -13.51 10.67 -0.33
CA LEU A 338 -14.78 11.17 0.21
C LEU A 338 -15.07 12.60 -0.27
N TYR A 339 -14.01 13.39 -0.51
CA TYR A 339 -14.11 14.76 -1.01
C TYR A 339 -14.75 14.82 -2.40
N MET A 340 -14.23 14.05 -3.36
CA MET A 340 -14.70 14.15 -4.75
C MET A 340 -16.19 13.80 -4.91
N PRO A 341 -16.71 12.70 -4.31
CA PRO A 341 -18.15 12.44 -4.29
C PRO A 341 -18.95 13.58 -3.67
N TYR A 342 -18.49 14.15 -2.54
CA TYR A 342 -19.17 15.27 -1.90
C TYR A 342 -19.23 16.49 -2.82
N HIS A 343 -18.09 16.90 -3.37
CA HIS A 343 -17.97 18.03 -4.29
C HIS A 343 -18.86 17.86 -5.54
N VAL A 344 -19.01 16.63 -6.02
CA VAL A 344 -19.90 16.27 -7.13
C VAL A 344 -21.37 16.37 -6.74
N GLU A 345 -21.77 15.86 -5.56
CA GLU A 345 -23.16 15.98 -5.10
C GLU A 345 -23.56 17.45 -4.90
N VAL A 346 -22.68 18.28 -4.36
CA VAL A 346 -22.94 19.72 -4.16
C VAL A 346 -23.22 20.41 -5.50
N GLN A 347 -22.39 20.14 -6.51
CA GLN A 347 -22.64 20.66 -7.86
C GLN A 347 -23.95 20.15 -8.43
N ARG A 348 -24.27 18.86 -8.24
CA ARG A 348 -25.51 18.26 -8.74
C ARG A 348 -26.77 18.95 -8.23
N GLU A 349 -26.83 19.24 -6.94
CA GLU A 349 -27.97 19.96 -6.34
C GLU A 349 -28.13 21.37 -6.95
N ALA A 350 -27.01 22.03 -7.27
CA ALA A 350 -27.03 23.32 -7.96
C ALA A 350 -27.50 23.19 -9.42
N LEU A 351 -26.96 22.23 -10.19
CA LEU A 351 -27.27 22.02 -11.60
C LEU A 351 -28.75 21.66 -11.84
N ARG A 352 -29.34 20.87 -10.94
CA ARG A 352 -30.74 20.44 -11.02
C ARG A 352 -31.77 21.54 -10.86
N ARG A 353 -31.37 22.72 -10.36
CA ARG A 353 -32.24 23.91 -10.36
C ARG A 353 -32.52 24.42 -11.77
N GLY A 354 -31.70 24.05 -12.76
CA GLY A 354 -31.85 24.43 -14.16
C GLY A 354 -31.52 25.90 -14.43
N GLY A 355 -31.76 26.33 -15.67
CA GLY A 355 -31.44 27.67 -16.17
C GLY A 355 -30.09 27.75 -16.90
N ALA A 356 -29.79 28.93 -17.43
CA ALA A 356 -28.59 29.18 -18.25
C ALA A 356 -27.28 29.23 -17.41
N SER A 357 -27.38 29.46 -16.11
CA SER A 357 -26.25 29.55 -15.18
C SER A 357 -26.60 28.86 -13.86
N ALA A 358 -25.61 28.23 -13.23
CA ALA A 358 -25.75 27.64 -11.91
C ALA A 358 -24.91 28.40 -10.87
N SER A 359 -25.40 28.44 -9.63
CA SER A 359 -24.62 28.93 -8.49
C SER A 359 -24.78 28.01 -7.29
N VAL A 360 -23.67 27.64 -6.64
CA VAL A 360 -23.68 26.85 -5.41
C VAL A 360 -23.88 27.78 -4.22
N THR A 361 -24.78 27.42 -3.32
CA THR A 361 -25.08 28.10 -2.07
C THR A 361 -24.83 27.18 -0.87
N ARG A 362 -24.87 27.74 0.35
CA ARG A 362 -24.74 26.95 1.59
C ARG A 362 -25.77 25.81 1.70
N ARG A 363 -26.98 26.03 1.15
CA ARG A 363 -28.06 25.06 1.16
C ARG A 363 -27.71 23.81 0.35
N ASP A 364 -26.98 23.93 -0.75
CA ASP A 364 -26.62 22.79 -1.61
C ASP A 364 -25.66 21.84 -0.88
N TYR A 365 -24.74 22.37 -0.06
CA TYR A 365 -23.91 21.56 0.85
C TYR A 365 -24.76 20.75 1.84
N ASP A 366 -25.76 21.37 2.46
CA ASP A 366 -26.63 20.68 3.42
C ASP A 366 -27.54 19.63 2.75
N GLN A 367 -27.93 19.85 1.49
CA GLN A 367 -28.70 18.88 0.69
C GLN A 367 -27.81 17.71 0.22
N ALA A 368 -26.59 17.99 -0.21
CA ALA A 368 -25.61 16.96 -0.58
C ALA A 368 -25.37 15.98 0.58
N LEU A 369 -25.29 16.47 1.82
CA LEU A 369 -25.17 15.62 3.02
C LEU A 369 -26.38 14.70 3.26
N LYS A 370 -27.54 15.01 2.70
CA LYS A 370 -28.78 14.22 2.78
C LYS A 370 -29.03 13.38 1.53
N SER A 371 -28.21 13.52 0.49
CA SER A 371 -28.31 12.74 -0.74
C SER A 371 -28.12 11.26 -0.44
N ARG A 372 -28.95 10.41 -1.05
CA ARG A 372 -28.82 8.94 -0.98
C ARG A 372 -27.47 8.44 -1.48
N ARG A 373 -26.79 9.23 -2.34
CA ARG A 373 -25.48 8.91 -2.90
C ARG A 373 -24.32 9.23 -1.95
N PHE A 374 -24.53 10.08 -0.93
CA PHE A 374 -23.50 10.50 0.02
C PHE A 374 -23.76 10.06 1.47
N GLN A 375 -24.99 9.72 1.82
CA GLN A 375 -25.37 9.42 3.21
C GLN A 375 -24.46 8.36 3.87
N HIS A 376 -24.13 7.28 3.15
CA HIS A 376 -23.21 6.24 3.67
C HIS A 376 -21.74 6.66 3.65
N ILE A 377 -21.34 7.58 2.77
CA ILE A 377 -19.97 8.13 2.66
C ILE A 377 -19.71 9.08 3.84
N LYS A 378 -20.74 9.83 4.25
CA LYS A 378 -20.71 10.72 5.40
C LYS A 378 -20.37 9.99 6.71
N ASP A 379 -20.95 8.82 6.92
CA ASP A 379 -20.72 8.02 8.14
C ASP A 379 -19.23 7.62 8.26
N ILE A 380 -18.58 7.34 7.13
CA ILE A 380 -17.14 7.09 7.06
C ILE A 380 -16.35 8.36 7.45
N ALA A 381 -16.68 9.51 6.87
CA ALA A 381 -16.00 10.78 7.20
C ALA A 381 -16.09 11.15 8.69
N VAL A 382 -17.26 10.95 9.31
CA VAL A 382 -17.47 11.20 10.74
C VAL A 382 -16.56 10.32 11.59
N SER A 383 -16.43 9.05 11.25
CA SER A 383 -15.56 8.12 11.99
C SER A 383 -14.07 8.45 11.90
N ILE A 384 -13.63 9.11 10.82
CA ILE A 384 -12.26 9.61 10.66
C ILE A 384 -12.03 10.85 11.52
N ASN A 385 -12.99 11.79 11.53
CA ASN A 385 -12.88 13.06 12.25
C ASN A 385 -13.03 12.92 13.78
N SER A 386 -13.70 11.89 14.27
CA SER A 386 -13.92 11.65 15.71
C SER A 386 -13.50 10.23 16.13
N PRO A 387 -12.19 9.97 16.25
CA PRO A 387 -11.67 8.71 16.77
C PRO A 387 -11.79 8.68 18.30
N THR A 388 -13.00 8.71 18.86
CA THR A 388 -13.18 8.78 20.33
C THR A 388 -12.90 7.43 21.02
N LEU A 389 -12.10 7.51 22.10
CA LEU A 389 -11.78 6.45 23.06
C LEU A 389 -13.01 5.60 23.44
N GLY A 390 -13.04 4.34 23.03
CA GLY A 390 -13.83 3.30 23.72
C GLY A 390 -15.13 2.83 23.07
N SER A 391 -15.58 3.40 21.95
CA SER A 391 -16.53 2.71 21.07
C SER A 391 -15.75 1.94 20.03
N THR A 392 -15.89 0.61 20.00
CA THR A 392 -15.55 -0.23 18.85
C THR A 392 -15.91 0.51 17.55
N GLY A 393 -14.90 0.87 16.76
CA GLY A 393 -15.07 1.66 15.53
C GLY A 393 -16.12 1.00 14.62
N THR A 394 -17.09 1.78 14.18
CA THR A 394 -18.17 1.32 13.28
C THR A 394 -17.63 0.71 12.00
N TYR A 395 -16.45 1.17 11.56
CA TYR A 395 -15.71 0.66 10.42
C TYR A 395 -14.39 0.06 10.87
N LEU A 396 -14.10 -1.13 10.37
CA LEU A 396 -12.95 -1.90 10.77
C LEU A 396 -11.66 -1.36 10.09
N ASP A 397 -11.72 -0.72 8.91
CA ASP A 397 -10.56 -0.40 8.04
C ASP A 397 -9.94 0.97 8.32
N ILE A 398 -10.55 1.72 9.23
CA ILE A 398 -10.08 3.01 9.67
C ILE A 398 -9.15 2.77 10.86
N PRO A 399 -7.83 3.02 10.71
CA PRO A 399 -6.88 2.85 11.80
C PRO A 399 -7.27 3.75 12.98
N ALA A 400 -7.14 3.25 14.21
CA ALA A 400 -7.23 4.10 15.39
C ALA A 400 -6.18 5.23 15.26
N ALA A 401 -6.57 6.46 15.65
CA ALA A 401 -5.67 7.60 15.60
C ALA A 401 -4.32 7.24 16.25
N ARG A 402 -3.22 7.43 15.50
CA ARG A 402 -1.88 7.29 16.07
C ARG A 402 -1.75 8.30 17.20
N GLU A 403 -1.34 7.86 18.38
CA GLU A 403 -0.90 8.80 19.40
C GLU A 403 0.19 9.68 18.78
N PRO A 404 0.09 11.01 18.87
CA PRO A 404 1.10 11.89 18.31
C PRO A 404 2.47 11.47 18.87
N SER A 405 3.43 11.27 17.97
CA SER A 405 4.81 11.02 18.36
C SER A 405 5.20 12.06 19.39
N LYS A 406 5.58 11.63 20.61
CA LYS A 406 6.10 12.54 21.64
C LYS A 406 7.41 13.14 21.13
N GLY A 407 7.30 14.19 20.33
CA GLY A 407 8.39 15.08 19.99
C GLY A 407 8.86 15.71 21.28
N GLY A 408 10.12 15.45 21.63
CA GLY A 408 10.75 16.06 22.79
C GLY A 408 10.66 17.58 22.69
N LYS A 409 9.96 18.19 23.65
CA LYS A 409 10.18 19.57 24.05
C LYS A 409 10.58 19.56 25.51
N ALA A 410 11.86 19.82 25.74
CA ALA A 410 12.35 20.24 27.03
C ALA A 410 11.88 21.68 27.29
N SER A 411 11.28 21.90 28.46
CA SER A 411 11.51 23.01 29.40
C SER A 411 10.22 23.39 30.12
N GLY A 412 10.30 23.55 31.43
CA GLY A 412 9.20 23.97 32.28
C GLY A 412 9.42 23.54 33.71
N THR A 413 10.22 24.33 34.44
CA THR A 413 10.51 24.19 35.87
C THR A 413 9.21 24.17 36.69
N GLY A 414 8.84 23.01 37.22
CA GLY A 414 7.78 22.84 38.21
C GLY A 414 8.36 22.48 39.58
N LYS A 415 8.01 23.24 40.62
CA LYS A 415 8.41 23.03 42.02
C LYS A 415 8.07 21.60 42.50
N PRO A 416 8.86 21.01 43.41
CA PRO A 416 8.57 19.68 43.95
C PRO A 416 7.36 19.73 44.87
N VAL A 417 6.31 18.98 44.53
CA VAL A 417 5.17 18.72 45.42
C VAL A 417 5.50 17.46 46.23
N LEU A 418 5.44 17.59 47.56
CA LEU A 418 5.65 16.50 48.53
C LEU A 418 4.55 15.43 48.41
N PRO A 419 4.85 14.15 48.75
CA PRO A 419 3.94 13.03 48.52
C PRO A 419 2.73 13.09 49.47
N VAL A 420 1.52 13.08 48.90
CA VAL A 420 0.25 12.96 49.63
C VAL A 420 -0.17 11.49 49.65
N VAL A 421 -0.54 11.02 50.85
CA VAL A 421 -1.03 9.66 51.19
C VAL A 421 -2.22 9.26 50.28
N PRO A 422 -2.30 8.01 49.80
CA PRO A 422 -3.24 7.64 48.75
C PRO A 422 -4.69 7.61 49.26
N SER A 423 -5.56 8.39 48.61
CA SER A 423 -7.01 8.26 48.75
C SER A 423 -7.49 6.94 48.13
N GLU A 424 -8.65 6.42 48.55
CA GLU A 424 -9.28 5.23 47.95
C GLU A 424 -9.40 5.32 46.42
N GLN A 425 -9.59 6.53 45.90
CA GLN A 425 -9.65 6.82 44.47
C GLN A 425 -8.31 6.58 43.76
N ALA A 426 -7.18 6.89 44.42
CA ALA A 426 -5.83 6.61 43.89
C ALA A 426 -5.57 5.10 43.80
N VAL A 427 -6.05 4.31 44.77
CA VAL A 427 -5.92 2.84 44.76
C VAL A 427 -6.73 2.22 43.61
N VAL A 428 -7.95 2.72 43.35
CA VAL A 428 -8.77 2.26 42.20
C VAL A 428 -8.10 2.61 40.87
N LEU A 429 -7.52 3.80 40.75
CA LEU A 429 -6.82 4.25 39.54
C LEU A 429 -5.55 3.42 39.30
N VAL A 430 -4.75 3.16 40.33
CA VAL A 430 -3.56 2.30 40.27
C VAL A 430 -3.93 0.86 39.91
N LYS A 431 -5.01 0.29 40.48
CA LYS A 431 -5.51 -1.03 40.08
C LYS A 431 -5.90 -1.09 38.61
N ARG A 432 -6.57 -0.06 38.09
CA ARG A 432 -6.96 0.03 36.67
C ARG A 432 -5.73 0.17 35.76
N LEU A 433 -4.74 0.97 36.15
CA LEU A 433 -3.48 1.14 35.42
C LEU A 433 -2.66 -0.16 35.43
N LEU A 434 -2.57 -0.85 36.57
CA LEU A 434 -1.91 -2.15 36.68
C LEU A 434 -2.61 -3.20 35.82
N ALA A 435 -3.95 -3.26 35.82
CA ALA A 435 -4.70 -4.19 34.98
C ALA A 435 -4.50 -3.93 33.48
N ARG A 436 -4.45 -2.65 33.07
CA ARG A 436 -4.12 -2.28 31.68
C ARG A 436 -2.68 -2.63 31.33
N TYR A 437 -1.74 -2.37 32.24
CA TYR A 437 -0.33 -2.69 32.06
C TYR A 437 -0.11 -4.20 31.94
N THR A 438 -0.71 -5.02 32.82
CA THR A 438 -0.60 -6.48 32.75
C THR A 438 -1.26 -7.05 31.49
N ALA A 439 -2.39 -6.50 31.06
CA ALA A 439 -3.03 -6.86 29.80
C ALA A 439 -2.14 -6.55 28.58
N ASP A 440 -1.53 -5.37 28.54
CA ASP A 440 -0.60 -4.96 27.47
C ASP A 440 0.68 -5.81 27.45
N GLN A 441 1.26 -6.12 28.63
CA GLN A 441 2.40 -7.02 28.74
C GLN A 441 2.07 -8.46 28.32
N THR A 442 0.87 -8.94 28.66
CA THR A 442 0.39 -10.27 28.24
C THR A 442 0.22 -10.32 26.72
N LYS A 443 -0.38 -9.28 26.12
CA LYS A 443 -0.55 -9.17 24.66
C LYS A 443 0.80 -9.17 23.94
N LYS A 444 1.76 -8.36 24.40
CA LYS A 444 3.12 -8.31 23.84
C LYS A 444 3.86 -9.64 23.96
N THR A 445 3.76 -10.30 25.11
CA THR A 445 4.39 -11.62 25.35
C THR A 445 3.78 -12.70 24.45
N ASN A 446 2.46 -12.69 24.26
CA ASN A 446 1.78 -13.63 23.35
C ASN A 446 2.14 -13.38 21.88
N GLN A 447 2.26 -12.12 21.46
CA GLN A 447 2.73 -11.77 20.11
C GLN A 447 4.16 -12.25 19.86
N LEU A 448 5.07 -11.99 20.81
CA LEU A 448 6.46 -12.47 20.75
C LEU A 448 6.54 -13.99 20.71
N THR A 449 5.73 -14.69 21.52
CA THR A 449 5.69 -16.16 21.53
C THR A 449 5.24 -16.71 20.17
N LYS A 450 4.18 -16.14 19.58
CA LYS A 450 3.72 -16.52 18.23
C LYS A 450 4.79 -16.26 17.16
N GLN A 451 5.47 -15.12 17.22
CA GLN A 451 6.56 -14.80 16.27
C GLN A 451 7.70 -15.83 16.36
N LEU A 452 8.07 -16.21 17.58
CA LEU A 452 9.13 -17.20 17.81
C LEU A 452 8.73 -18.60 17.31
N GLU A 453 7.49 -19.01 17.54
CA GLU A 453 6.96 -20.28 17.01
C GLU A 453 7.01 -20.34 15.49
N VAL A 454 6.66 -19.25 14.80
CA VAL A 454 6.75 -19.22 13.34
C VAL A 454 8.20 -19.20 12.87
N LEU A 455 9.10 -18.45 13.52
CA LEU A 455 10.53 -18.48 13.14
C LEU A 455 11.15 -19.88 13.31
N LYS A 456 10.71 -20.64 14.33
CA LYS A 456 11.16 -22.02 14.58
C LYS A 456 10.64 -23.03 13.57
N SER A 457 9.53 -22.77 12.88
CA SER A 457 8.99 -23.66 11.85
C SER A 457 9.61 -23.45 10.46
N LEU A 458 10.41 -22.41 10.28
CA LEU A 458 11.07 -22.09 9.02
C LEU A 458 12.37 -22.89 8.81
N SER A 459 12.73 -23.10 7.55
CA SER A 459 14.03 -23.68 7.23
C SER A 459 15.16 -22.72 7.62
N PRO A 460 16.37 -23.22 7.98
CA PRO A 460 17.52 -22.36 8.32
C PRO A 460 17.83 -21.31 7.25
N ASP A 461 17.53 -21.62 5.99
CA ASP A 461 17.76 -20.73 4.86
C ASP A 461 16.72 -19.61 4.75
N ASP A 462 15.47 -19.89 5.11
CA ASP A 462 14.42 -18.86 5.15
C ASP A 462 14.68 -17.88 6.29
N ILE A 463 15.18 -18.37 7.43
CA ILE A 463 15.65 -17.54 8.55
C ILE A 463 16.78 -16.60 8.08
N ARG A 464 17.72 -17.11 7.28
CA ARG A 464 18.79 -16.29 6.66
C ARG A 464 18.24 -15.24 5.69
N ALA A 465 17.26 -15.59 4.86
CA ALA A 465 16.63 -14.65 3.92
C ALA A 465 15.94 -13.48 4.64
N LEU A 466 15.39 -13.72 5.82
CA LEU A 466 14.80 -12.70 6.70
C LEU A 466 15.86 -11.87 7.47
N GLY A 467 17.15 -12.23 7.38
CA GLY A 467 18.24 -11.58 8.11
C GLY A 467 18.27 -11.87 9.60
N VAL A 468 17.65 -12.97 10.02
CA VAL A 468 17.63 -13.40 11.43
C VAL A 468 18.83 -14.31 11.66
N THR A 469 19.64 -14.03 12.70
CA THR A 469 20.79 -14.86 13.08
C THR A 469 20.43 -15.81 14.22
N GLN A 470 21.26 -16.81 14.49
CA GLN A 470 21.08 -17.67 15.67
C GLN A 470 21.19 -16.89 16.98
N ASP A 471 22.00 -15.83 17.00
CA ASP A 471 22.13 -14.96 18.18
C ASP A 471 20.86 -14.13 18.40
N HIS A 472 20.23 -13.63 17.32
CA HIS A 472 18.91 -12.99 17.42
C HIS A 472 17.87 -13.98 17.98
N MET A 473 17.85 -15.23 17.51
CA MET A 473 16.93 -16.25 18.03
C MET A 473 17.13 -16.51 19.52
N LYS A 474 18.38 -16.63 19.97
CA LYS A 474 18.71 -16.80 21.40
C LYS A 474 18.34 -15.57 22.23
N GLU A 475 18.54 -14.37 21.70
CA GLU A 475 18.16 -13.12 22.36
C GLU A 475 16.63 -13.00 22.48
N PHE A 476 15.87 -13.38 21.44
CA PHE A 476 14.42 -13.46 21.48
C PHE A 476 13.91 -14.50 22.50
N GLU A 477 14.55 -15.67 22.59
CA GLU A 477 14.25 -16.68 23.60
C GLU A 477 14.52 -16.16 25.02
N SER A 478 15.66 -15.51 25.23
CA SER A 478 16.02 -14.90 26.52
C SER A 478 15.08 -13.75 26.92
N MET A 479 14.64 -12.94 25.97
CA MET A 479 13.62 -11.90 26.20
C MET A 479 12.26 -12.48 26.58
N LEU A 480 11.88 -13.63 26.02
CA LEU A 480 10.65 -14.33 26.40
C LEU A 480 10.75 -14.98 27.78
N GLU A 481 11.90 -15.59 28.11
CA GLU A 481 12.14 -16.19 29.42
C GLU A 481 12.14 -15.14 30.54
N SER A 482 12.84 -14.01 30.35
CA SER A 482 12.84 -12.90 31.31
C SER A 482 11.45 -12.28 31.51
N ARG A 483 10.65 -12.14 30.43
CA ARG A 483 9.27 -11.64 30.52
C ARG A 483 8.30 -12.63 31.18
N ARG A 484 8.50 -13.94 30.99
CA ARG A 484 7.73 -14.99 31.68
C ARG A 484 8.06 -15.02 33.18
N GLN A 485 9.31 -14.78 33.56
CA GLN A 485 9.75 -14.71 34.95
C GLN A 485 9.30 -13.42 35.67
N GLY A 486 9.07 -12.31 34.94
CA GLY A 486 8.57 -11.04 35.47
C GLY A 486 7.04 -10.93 35.65
N SER A 487 6.26 -11.96 35.27
CA SER A 487 4.81 -11.97 35.45
C SER A 487 4.43 -12.54 36.83
N PRO A 488 3.58 -11.87 37.64
CA PRO A 488 3.18 -12.41 38.94
C PRO A 488 2.45 -13.74 38.75
N ALA A 489 2.92 -14.77 39.44
CA ALA A 489 2.41 -16.14 39.35
C ALA A 489 0.88 -16.19 39.54
N LYS A 490 0.18 -16.90 38.65
CA LYS A 490 -1.23 -17.28 38.83
C LYS A 490 -1.35 -18.11 40.11
N ARG A 491 -1.86 -17.51 41.20
CA ARG A 491 -2.33 -18.25 42.38
C ARG A 491 -3.53 -19.09 41.97
N GLY A 492 -3.36 -20.40 41.89
CA GLY A 492 -4.43 -21.31 41.52
C GLY A 492 -4.02 -22.77 41.39
N GLN A 493 -3.32 -23.33 42.37
CA GLN A 493 -3.33 -24.77 42.62
C GLN A 493 -3.49 -25.01 44.13
N LYS A 494 -4.61 -25.65 44.49
CA LYS A 494 -4.88 -26.20 45.83
C LYS A 494 -3.87 -27.33 46.09
N PRO A 495 -3.18 -27.38 47.24
CA PRO A 495 -2.35 -28.53 47.58
C PRO A 495 -3.22 -29.76 47.82
N ALA A 496 -2.76 -30.90 47.29
CA ALA A 496 -3.35 -32.22 47.51
C ALA A 496 -3.26 -32.60 48.99
N SER A 497 -4.33 -33.17 49.51
CA SER A 497 -4.46 -33.71 50.86
C SER A 497 -3.52 -34.89 51.09
N GLU A 498 -2.71 -34.81 52.15
CA GLU A 498 -1.94 -35.92 52.72
C GLU A 498 -2.89 -36.96 53.34
N GLU A 499 -2.76 -38.22 52.90
CA GLU A 499 -3.26 -39.39 53.62
C GLU A 499 -2.28 -39.74 54.75
N GLN A 500 -2.79 -39.86 55.98
CA GLN A 500 -2.08 -40.47 57.11
C GLN A 500 -2.26 -42.01 57.10
N PRO A 501 -1.25 -42.80 57.52
CA PRO A 501 -1.31 -44.25 57.53
C PRO A 501 -2.05 -44.79 58.77
N PRO A 502 -2.64 -45.99 58.72
CA PRO A 502 -3.35 -46.57 59.85
C PRO A 502 -2.40 -47.28 60.83
N THR A 503 -2.82 -47.31 62.10
CA THR A 503 -2.33 -48.17 63.18
C THR A 503 -2.45 -49.65 62.89
#